data_AF-A0A971RJX3-F1
#
_entry.id   AF-A0A971RJX3-F1
#
_cell.length_a   1.000
_cell.length_b   1.000
_cell.length_c   1.000
_cell.angle_alpha   90.00
_cell.angle_beta   90.00
_cell.angle_gamma   90.00
#
_symmetry.space_group_name_H-M   'P 1'
#
loop_
_entity.id
_entity.type
_entity.pdbx_description
1 polymer ?
#
loop_
_entity_poly.entity_id
_entity_poly.type
_entity_poly.pdbx_seq_one_letter_code
_entity_poly.pdbx_strand_id
1 'polypeptide(L)'
;MAKKEIRLLHHLARLYGLELSYRDNSGHLRQAAPHSLLAVLQALDAPLAGLADVKDALRQYCQQQWQRYLEPVYVSWNGKPVHLKLRLPARQINSPAAWRLELETGRILR
;
A
#
# COMPACT_ATOMS: atom_id res chain seq x y z
N MET A 1 -3.83 -6.85 -25.91
CA MET A 1 -4.23 -5.85 -24.90
C MET A 1 -4.55 -6.51 -23.56
N ALA A 2 -5.57 -7.39 -23.50
CA ALA A 2 -6.01 -8.09 -22.28
C ALA A 2 -4.91 -8.74 -21.41
N LYS A 3 -3.95 -9.48 -22.01
CA LYS A 3 -2.88 -10.16 -21.24
C LYS A 3 -1.92 -9.19 -20.52
N LYS A 4 -1.75 -7.97 -21.03
CA LYS A 4 -0.94 -6.94 -20.36
C LYS A 4 -1.72 -6.32 -19.20
N GLU A 5 -2.99 -6.00 -19.42
CA GLU A 5 -3.89 -5.45 -18.39
C GLU A 5 -4.06 -6.41 -17.22
N ILE A 6 -4.25 -7.72 -17.48
CA ILE A 6 -4.34 -8.75 -16.43
C ILE A 6 -3.05 -8.81 -15.60
N ARG A 7 -1.86 -8.69 -16.22
CA ARG A 7 -0.59 -8.64 -15.47
C ARG A 7 -0.50 -7.39 -14.59
N LEU A 8 -0.96 -6.24 -15.08
CA LEU A 8 -1.02 -5.02 -14.29
C LEU A 8 -2.05 -5.12 -13.17
N LEU A 9 -3.17 -5.81 -13.40
CA LEU A 9 -4.20 -6.03 -12.40
C LEU A 9 -3.65 -6.89 -11.26
N HIS A 10 -2.93 -7.97 -11.58
CA HIS A 10 -2.23 -8.78 -10.58
C HIS A 10 -1.21 -7.98 -9.78
N HIS A 11 -0.49 -7.06 -10.43
CA HIS A 11 0.45 -6.18 -9.75
C HIS A 11 -0.28 -5.23 -8.77
N LEU A 12 -1.34 -4.58 -9.23
CA LEU A 12 -2.14 -3.69 -8.41
C LEU A 12 -2.77 -4.44 -7.22
N ALA A 13 -3.34 -5.62 -7.46
CA ALA A 13 -3.90 -6.48 -6.41
C ALA A 13 -2.88 -6.81 -5.32
N ARG A 14 -1.65 -7.18 -5.68
CA ARG A 14 -0.57 -7.41 -4.72
C ARG A 14 -0.21 -6.17 -3.90
N LEU A 15 -0.23 -4.99 -4.52
CA LEU A 15 0.04 -3.73 -3.83
C LEU A 15 -1.04 -3.37 -2.80
N TYR A 16 -2.27 -3.85 -3.00
CA TYR A 16 -3.38 -3.74 -2.04
C TYR A 16 -3.40 -4.91 -1.03
N GLY A 17 -2.42 -5.82 -1.08
CA GLY A 17 -2.34 -6.95 -0.16
C GLY A 17 -3.25 -8.12 -0.50
N LEU A 18 -3.76 -8.21 -1.74
CA LEU A 18 -4.59 -9.33 -2.17
C LEU A 18 -3.72 -10.54 -2.54
N GLU A 19 -4.15 -11.71 -2.07
CA GLU A 19 -3.65 -12.99 -2.53
C GLU A 19 -4.25 -13.35 -3.90
N LEU A 20 -3.39 -13.70 -4.86
CA LEU A 20 -3.81 -14.06 -6.22
C LEU A 20 -4.22 -15.53 -6.33
N SER A 21 -3.93 -16.32 -5.31
CA SER A 21 -4.25 -17.73 -5.25
C SER A 21 -4.28 -18.21 -3.82
N TYR A 22 -5.10 -19.21 -3.53
CA TYR A 22 -5.18 -19.83 -2.21
C TYR A 22 -5.45 -21.32 -2.35
N ARG A 23 -5.18 -22.10 -1.30
CA ARG A 23 -5.65 -23.48 -1.22
C ARG A 23 -7.02 -23.51 -0.58
N ASP A 24 -7.99 -24.14 -1.25
CA ASP A 24 -9.31 -24.33 -0.68
C ASP A 24 -9.30 -25.40 0.44
N ASN A 25 -10.44 -25.56 1.11
CA ASN A 25 -10.63 -26.53 2.19
C ASN A 25 -10.42 -28.00 1.77
N SER A 26 -10.44 -28.28 0.46
CA SER A 26 -10.19 -29.59 -0.12
C SER A 26 -8.72 -29.76 -0.54
N GLY A 27 -7.88 -28.77 -0.26
CA GLY A 27 -6.45 -28.75 -0.58
C GLY A 27 -6.11 -28.31 -2.00
N HIS A 28 -7.09 -27.97 -2.83
CA HIS A 28 -6.85 -27.59 -4.23
C HIS A 28 -6.41 -26.14 -4.35
N LEU A 29 -5.42 -25.89 -5.20
CA LEU A 29 -4.98 -24.52 -5.51
C LEU A 29 -6.01 -23.83 -6.40
N ARG A 30 -6.53 -22.71 -5.94
CA ARG A 30 -7.45 -21.82 -6.66
C ARG A 30 -6.72 -20.56 -7.06
N GLN A 31 -6.88 -20.16 -8.32
CA GLN A 31 -6.43 -18.84 -8.80
C GLN A 31 -7.62 -17.89 -8.78
N ALA A 32 -7.38 -16.65 -8.33
CA ALA A 32 -8.38 -15.61 -8.37
C ALA A 32 -8.68 -15.24 -9.83
N ALA A 33 -9.95 -15.22 -10.20
CA ALA A 33 -10.35 -14.77 -11.53
C ALA A 33 -10.18 -13.24 -11.65
N PRO A 34 -9.85 -12.70 -12.83
CA PRO A 34 -9.63 -11.26 -13.00
C PRO A 34 -10.82 -10.39 -12.58
N HIS A 35 -12.05 -10.84 -12.83
CA HIS A 35 -13.25 -10.10 -12.42
C HIS A 35 -13.41 -10.05 -10.89
N SER A 36 -13.03 -11.10 -10.17
CA SER A 36 -13.05 -11.13 -8.71
C SER A 36 -12.04 -10.15 -8.12
N LEU A 37 -10.83 -10.09 -8.69
CA LEU A 37 -9.81 -9.12 -8.28
C LEU A 37 -10.26 -7.67 -8.51
N LEU A 38 -10.90 -7.38 -9.64
CA LEU A 38 -11.48 -6.06 -9.90
C LEU A 38 -12.53 -5.68 -8.86
N ALA A 39 -13.47 -6.59 -8.56
CA ALA A 39 -14.53 -6.33 -7.60
C ALA A 39 -13.98 -6.06 -6.19
N VAL A 40 -12.99 -6.83 -5.73
CA VAL A 40 -12.36 -6.60 -4.42
C VAL A 40 -11.57 -5.30 -4.41
N LEU A 41 -10.84 -4.98 -5.48
CA LEU A 41 -10.13 -3.69 -5.57
C LEU A 41 -11.10 -2.50 -5.51
N GLN A 42 -12.26 -2.59 -6.18
CA GLN A 42 -13.30 -1.57 -6.09
C GLN A 42 -13.89 -1.46 -4.69
N ALA A 43 -14.10 -2.58 -4.00
CA ALA A 43 -14.56 -2.59 -2.61
C ALA A 43 -13.53 -2.02 -1.63
N LEU A 44 -12.25 -1.96 -2.01
CA LEU A 44 -11.16 -1.31 -1.27
C LEU A 44 -10.88 0.12 -1.76
N ASP A 45 -11.84 0.73 -2.48
CA ASP A 45 -11.76 2.08 -3.02
C ASP A 45 -10.57 2.32 -3.97
N ALA A 46 -10.10 1.28 -4.66
CA ALA A 46 -9.12 1.45 -5.72
C ALA A 46 -9.74 2.27 -6.88
N PRO A 47 -9.01 3.25 -7.46
CA PRO A 47 -9.56 4.18 -8.44
C PRO A 47 -9.66 3.56 -9.84
N LEU A 48 -10.53 2.55 -10.01
CA LEU A 48 -10.74 1.85 -11.26
C LEU A 48 -12.19 1.38 -11.43
N ALA A 49 -12.75 1.56 -12.62
CA ALA A 49 -14.04 1.00 -13.01
C ALA A 49 -13.89 -0.34 -13.77
N GLY A 50 -12.74 -0.55 -14.42
CA GLY A 50 -12.44 -1.81 -15.12
C GLY A 50 -10.98 -1.97 -15.52
N LEU A 51 -10.72 -2.95 -16.41
CA LEU A 51 -9.36 -3.31 -16.86
C LEU A 51 -8.61 -2.17 -17.55
N ALA A 52 -9.33 -1.28 -18.24
CA ALA A 52 -8.73 -0.14 -18.95
C ALA A 52 -8.04 0.84 -17.97
N ASP A 53 -8.57 0.98 -16.76
CA ASP A 53 -8.10 1.97 -15.77
C ASP A 53 -6.91 1.46 -14.95
N VAL A 54 -6.62 0.16 -15.00
CA VAL A 54 -5.62 -0.51 -14.14
C VAL A 54 -4.25 0.15 -14.23
N LYS A 55 -3.84 0.60 -15.42
CA LYS A 55 -2.56 1.28 -15.61
C LYS A 55 -2.51 2.61 -14.85
N ASP A 56 -3.57 3.40 -14.92
CA ASP A 56 -3.64 4.70 -14.26
C ASP A 56 -3.84 4.54 -12.75
N ALA A 57 -4.64 3.56 -12.32
CA ALA A 57 -4.79 3.20 -10.91
C ALA A 57 -3.45 2.76 -10.29
N LEU A 58 -2.64 1.97 -11.00
CA LEU A 58 -1.28 1.59 -10.55
C LEU A 58 -0.38 2.81 -10.40
N ARG A 59 -0.39 3.72 -11.38
CA ARG A 59 0.39 4.96 -11.34
C ARG A 59 -0.04 5.82 -10.15
N GLN A 60 -1.34 6.02 -9.95
CA GLN A 60 -1.90 6.82 -8.87
C GLN A 60 -1.53 6.23 -7.51
N TYR A 61 -1.68 4.91 -7.33
CA TYR A 61 -1.28 4.24 -6.09
C TYR A 61 0.20 4.49 -5.77
N CYS A 62 1.09 4.26 -6.72
CA CYS A 62 2.53 4.50 -6.53
C CYS A 62 2.81 5.97 -6.15
N GLN A 63 2.16 6.92 -6.82
CA GLN A 63 2.32 8.36 -6.51
C GLN A 63 1.84 8.69 -5.09
N GLN A 64 0.68 8.20 -4.68
CA GLN A 64 0.15 8.40 -3.33
C GLN A 64 1.09 7.83 -2.26
N GLN A 65 1.65 6.64 -2.48
CA GLN A 65 2.64 6.05 -1.55
C GLN A 65 3.91 6.89 -1.44
N TRP A 66 4.39 7.45 -2.57
CA TRP A 66 5.59 8.29 -2.57
C TRP A 66 5.36 9.69 -1.98
N GLN A 67 4.15 10.23 -2.11
CA GLN A 67 3.77 11.52 -1.54
C GLN A 67 3.47 11.44 -0.04
N ARG A 68 3.30 10.22 0.50
CA ARG A 68 3.13 10.01 1.93
C ARG A 68 4.48 10.21 2.65
N TYR A 69 4.57 11.32 3.39
CA TYR A 69 5.74 11.70 4.16
C TYR A 69 6.16 10.66 5.20
N LEU A 70 5.19 10.08 5.90
CA LEU A 70 5.39 9.12 6.99
C LEU A 70 4.25 8.10 6.96
N GLU A 71 4.49 6.83 7.30
CA GLU A 71 3.39 5.88 7.44
C GLU A 71 2.43 6.30 8.57
N PRO A 72 1.11 6.05 8.44
CA PRO A 72 0.13 6.58 9.40
C PRO A 72 0.32 6.02 10.81
N VAL A 73 0.81 4.78 10.92
CA VAL A 73 1.02 4.08 12.18
C VAL A 73 2.31 3.27 12.10
N TYR A 74 3.10 3.36 13.17
CA TYR A 74 4.24 2.47 13.41
C TYR A 74 3.96 1.67 14.67
N VAL A 75 4.15 0.35 14.59
CA VAL A 75 4.02 -0.56 15.74
C VAL A 75 5.41 -1.11 16.05
N SER A 76 5.78 -1.05 17.33
CA SER A 76 7.02 -1.65 17.84
C SER A 76 6.73 -2.42 19.12
N TRP A 77 7.54 -3.44 19.37
CA TRP A 77 7.54 -4.14 20.65
C TRP A 77 8.20 -3.28 21.72
N ASN A 78 7.74 -3.42 22.96
CA ASN A 78 8.34 -2.70 24.08
C ASN A 78 9.84 -3.02 24.20
N GLY A 79 10.66 -1.99 24.40
CA GLY A 79 12.12 -2.09 24.47
C GLY A 79 12.82 -2.33 23.13
N LYS A 80 12.11 -2.33 21.99
CA LYS A 80 12.71 -2.42 20.65
C LYS A 80 12.73 -1.05 19.96
N PRO A 81 13.83 -0.70 19.27
CA PRO A 81 13.90 0.54 18.51
C PRO A 81 12.84 0.54 17.40
N VAL A 82 12.20 1.69 17.19
CA VAL A 82 11.32 1.93 16.05
C VAL A 82 12.08 2.72 14.98
N HIS A 83 12.08 2.22 13.76
CA HIS A 83 12.69 2.91 12.62
C HIS A 83 11.59 3.55 11.76
N LEU A 84 11.49 4.88 11.83
CA LEU A 84 10.55 5.64 11.02
C LEU A 84 11.17 5.95 9.65
N LYS A 85 10.43 5.69 8.58
CA LYS A 85 10.85 6.04 7.22
C LYS A 85 10.17 7.34 6.82
N LEU A 86 10.97 8.39 6.64
CA LEU A 86 10.51 9.68 6.15
C LEU A 86 10.77 9.79 4.65
N ARG A 87 9.73 10.14 3.90
CA ARG A 87 9.83 10.49 2.48
C ARG A 87 9.68 12.01 2.36
N LEU A 88 10.75 12.69 1.97
CA LEU A 88 10.75 14.14 1.78
C LEU A 88 10.95 14.47 0.30
N PRO A 89 10.43 15.60 -0.19
CA PRO A 89 10.83 16.17 -1.47
C PRO A 89 12.36 16.24 -1.57
N ALA A 90 12.94 15.84 -2.69
CA ALA A 90 14.40 15.76 -2.85
C ALA A 90 15.12 17.08 -2.52
N ARG A 91 14.47 18.23 -2.78
CA ARG A 91 14.97 19.57 -2.43
C ARG A 91 15.17 19.82 -0.93
N GLN A 92 14.60 18.98 -0.06
CA GLN A 92 14.67 19.10 1.40
C GLN A 92 15.64 18.11 2.04
N ILE A 93 16.43 17.37 1.26
CA ILE A 93 17.29 16.28 1.78
C ILE A 93 18.29 16.75 2.85
N ASN A 94 18.74 18.01 2.77
CA ASN A 94 19.67 18.63 3.73
C ASN A 94 18.98 19.62 4.66
N SER A 95 17.65 19.70 4.64
CA SER A 95 16.89 20.59 5.52
C SER A 95 16.71 19.94 6.89
N PRO A 96 16.80 20.71 7.99
CA PRO A 96 16.52 20.18 9.32
C PRO A 96 15.05 19.75 9.40
N ALA A 97 14.80 18.61 10.04
CA ALA A 97 13.46 18.10 10.34
C ALA A 97 13.21 18.18 11.86
N ALA A 98 12.21 18.96 12.26
CA ALA A 98 11.73 18.96 13.64
C ALA A 98 10.76 17.78 13.86
N TRP A 99 10.84 17.16 15.03
CA TRP A 99 9.92 16.10 15.43
C TRP A 99 9.37 16.36 16.83
N ARG A 100 8.22 15.75 17.12
CA ARG A 100 7.58 15.77 18.44
C ARG A 100 6.90 14.43 18.62
N LEU A 101 7.21 13.75 19.72
CA LEU A 101 6.48 12.57 20.17
C LEU A 101 5.76 12.91 21.47
N GLU A 102 4.45 12.72 21.48
CA GLU A 102 3.62 12.86 22.67
C GLU A 102 3.23 11.48 23.16
N LEU A 103 3.63 11.16 24.38
CA LEU A 103 3.26 9.89 25.02
C LEU A 103 1.83 9.99 25.55
N GLU A 104 1.17 8.85 25.74
CA GLU A 104 -0.18 8.79 26.32
C GLU A 104 -0.28 9.45 27.71
N THR A 105 0.84 9.53 28.43
CA THR A 105 0.94 10.23 29.72
C THR A 105 0.95 11.75 29.61
N GLY A 106 0.92 12.31 28.40
CA GLY A 106 1.08 13.74 28.11
C GLY A 106 2.55 14.20 28.09
N ARG A 107 3.52 13.32 28.37
CA ARG A 107 4.95 13.65 28.27
C ARG A 107 5.34 13.86 26.81
N ILE A 108 6.11 14.91 26.55
CA ILE A 108 6.57 15.27 25.20
C ILE A 108 8.08 15.01 25.06
N LEU A 109 8.48 14.40 23.95
CA LEU A 109 9.85 14.27 23.46
C LEU A 109 10.00 15.07 22.16
N ARG A 110 11.14 15.75 21.95
CA ARG A 110 11.44 16.61 20.79
C ARG A 110 12.92 16.55 20.45
#